data_AF-A0AA97PAY3-F1
#
_entry.id   AF-A0AA97PAY3-F1
#
_cell.length_a   1.000
_cell.length_b   1.000
_cell.length_c   1.000
_cell.angle_alpha   90.00
_cell.angle_beta   90.00
_cell.angle_gamma   90.00
#
_symmetry.space_group_name_H-M   'P 1'
#
loop_
_entity.id
_entity.type
_entity.pdbx_description
1 polymer ?
#
loop_
_entity_poly.entity_id
_entity_poly.type
_entity_poly.pdbx_seq_one_letter_code
_entity_poly.pdbx_strand_id
1 'polypeptide(L)'
;MQVWNKIFKDDEWLNTVMNQTYTHVSPPIPALIGYDILKLYKGSDERVYLLLTANDWGGNIQFAPDTRHSLRPHKYDKESHEVSIEGTKITIALERYNMEELKLKEPQKLFHLTGKSKDKPETAALYYNEDVPVRIGEDEIGGIRDNDRLLVQDLSTIMSKFRDGKPVMRYIQKHGGTPPSRMIPMPPYLCVIVGIFPYLYDISCVVPSYGPVPSLLLNIASGGANTFAL
;
A
#
# COMPACT_ATOMS: atom_id res chain seq x y z
N MET A 1 -15.02 -12.07 -10.36
CA MET A 1 -15.69 -12.26 -9.04
C MET A 1 -15.35 -13.52 -8.21
N GLN A 2 -14.79 -14.61 -8.76
CA GLN A 2 -14.67 -15.89 -8.00
C GLN A 2 -13.83 -15.82 -6.70
N VAL A 3 -12.75 -15.02 -6.68
CA VAL A 3 -11.88 -14.89 -5.50
C VAL A 3 -12.61 -14.24 -4.32
N TRP A 4 -13.31 -13.14 -4.56
CA TRP A 4 -14.07 -12.41 -3.54
C TRP A 4 -15.12 -13.30 -2.88
N ASN A 5 -15.82 -14.13 -3.66
CA ASN A 5 -16.83 -15.07 -3.15
C ASN A 5 -16.26 -16.19 -2.26
N LYS A 6 -14.95 -16.46 -2.31
CA LYS A 6 -14.29 -17.40 -1.38
C LYS A 6 -14.01 -16.79 0.00
N ILE A 7 -14.08 -15.46 0.10
CA ILE A 7 -13.73 -14.70 1.30
C ILE A 7 -14.98 -14.10 1.96
N PHE A 8 -15.81 -13.47 1.15
CA PHE A 8 -17.03 -12.79 1.57
C PHE A 8 -18.24 -13.71 1.39
N LYS A 9 -19.21 -13.63 2.30
CA LYS A 9 -20.50 -14.32 2.18
C LYS A 9 -21.55 -13.46 1.46
N ASP A 10 -21.36 -12.15 1.46
CA ASP A 10 -22.19 -11.12 0.83
C ASP A 10 -21.32 -9.92 0.43
N ASP A 11 -21.88 -9.04 -0.40
CA ASP A 11 -21.22 -7.82 -0.84
C ASP A 11 -21.55 -6.60 0.04
N GLU A 12 -22.18 -6.75 1.21
CA GLU A 12 -22.73 -5.62 1.97
C GLU A 12 -21.64 -4.60 2.36
N TRP A 13 -20.56 -5.07 2.98
CA TRP A 13 -19.43 -4.22 3.34
C TRP A 13 -18.72 -3.64 2.11
N LEU A 14 -18.52 -4.45 1.07
CA LEU A 14 -17.87 -4.03 -0.17
C LEU A 14 -18.68 -2.92 -0.85
N ASN A 15 -19.99 -3.08 -0.98
CA ASN A 15 -20.90 -2.07 -1.48
C ASN A 15 -20.94 -0.83 -0.58
N THR A 16 -20.90 -0.99 0.74
CA THR A 16 -20.84 0.15 1.67
C THR A 16 -19.60 0.98 1.42
N VAL A 17 -18.43 0.37 1.33
CA VAL A 17 -17.17 1.07 0.99
C VAL A 17 -17.24 1.66 -0.42
N MET A 18 -17.80 0.92 -1.38
CA MET A 18 -17.97 1.40 -2.76
C MET A 18 -18.93 2.58 -2.88
N ASN A 19 -19.90 2.73 -1.98
CA ASN A 19 -20.87 3.82 -2.01
C ASN A 19 -20.44 5.07 -1.22
N GLN A 20 -19.30 5.02 -0.52
CA GLN A 20 -18.75 6.21 0.12
C GLN A 20 -18.34 7.24 -0.92
N THR A 21 -18.65 8.51 -0.64
CA THR A 21 -18.29 9.67 -1.47
C THR A 21 -17.49 10.66 -0.63
N TYR A 22 -16.39 11.19 -1.18
CA TYR A 22 -15.63 12.24 -0.51
C TYR A 22 -15.67 13.53 -1.32
N THR A 23 -15.66 14.66 -0.63
CA THR A 23 -15.88 15.98 -1.23
C THR A 23 -14.74 16.41 -2.16
N HIS A 24 -13.54 15.85 -2.00
CA HIS A 24 -12.31 16.32 -2.67
C HIS A 24 -11.38 15.21 -3.20
N VAL A 25 -11.65 13.94 -2.90
CA VAL A 25 -10.78 12.82 -3.26
C VAL A 25 -11.61 11.66 -3.78
N SER A 26 -11.10 10.94 -4.77
CA SER A 26 -11.74 9.71 -5.25
C SER A 26 -11.63 8.63 -4.18
N PRO A 27 -12.73 7.97 -3.78
CA PRO A 27 -12.66 6.97 -2.74
C PRO A 27 -11.80 5.77 -3.19
N PRO A 28 -11.22 5.04 -2.24
CA PRO A 28 -10.45 3.85 -2.53
C PRO A 28 -11.32 2.72 -3.08
N ILE A 29 -10.69 1.85 -3.88
CA ILE A 29 -11.26 0.57 -4.27
C ILE A 29 -10.75 -0.47 -3.25
N PRO A 30 -11.63 -1.25 -2.60
CA PRO A 30 -11.19 -2.40 -1.82
C PRO A 30 -10.29 -3.30 -2.67
N ALA A 31 -9.12 -3.64 -2.15
CA ALA A 31 -8.13 -4.44 -2.86
C ALA A 31 -7.64 -5.58 -1.97
N LEU A 32 -7.53 -6.75 -2.58
CA LEU A 32 -6.78 -7.88 -2.02
C LEU A 32 -5.38 -7.85 -2.59
N ILE A 33 -4.38 -7.68 -1.73
CA ILE A 33 -2.97 -7.63 -2.09
C ILE A 33 -2.26 -8.88 -1.59
N GLY A 34 -1.44 -9.49 -2.42
CA GLY A 34 -0.62 -10.66 -2.06
C GLY A 34 -0.40 -11.56 -3.27
N TYR A 35 0.81 -12.06 -3.45
CA TYR A 35 1.17 -12.87 -4.62
C TYR A 35 0.31 -14.14 -4.77
N ASP A 36 -0.10 -14.74 -3.65
CA ASP A 36 -0.93 -15.94 -3.64
C ASP A 36 -2.31 -15.76 -4.28
N ILE A 37 -2.75 -14.51 -4.52
CA ILE A 37 -3.99 -14.25 -5.25
C ILE A 37 -3.98 -14.83 -6.66
N LEU A 38 -2.81 -14.89 -7.30
CA LEU A 38 -2.65 -15.49 -8.62
C LEU A 38 -2.91 -17.00 -8.60
N LYS A 39 -2.55 -17.67 -7.50
CA LYS A 39 -2.83 -19.09 -7.29
C LYS A 39 -4.32 -19.30 -7.04
N LEU A 40 -4.90 -18.47 -6.16
CA LEU A 40 -6.32 -18.53 -5.82
C LEU A 40 -7.23 -18.28 -7.04
N TYR A 41 -6.85 -17.32 -7.89
CA TYR A 41 -7.52 -17.01 -9.15
C TYR A 41 -7.50 -18.18 -10.13
N LYS A 42 -6.39 -18.94 -10.18
CA LYS A 42 -6.26 -20.16 -10.99
C LYS A 42 -6.95 -21.39 -10.39
N GLY A 43 -7.68 -21.23 -9.28
CA GLY A 43 -8.40 -22.32 -8.63
C GLY A 43 -7.54 -23.22 -7.74
N SER A 44 -6.33 -22.79 -7.36
CA SER A 44 -5.49 -23.54 -6.41
C SER A 44 -6.10 -23.55 -5.00
N ASP A 45 -5.93 -24.69 -4.31
CA ASP A 45 -6.32 -24.93 -2.91
C ASP A 45 -5.09 -24.95 -1.96
N GLU A 46 -4.01 -24.31 -2.39
CA GLU A 46 -2.83 -24.06 -1.55
C GLU A 46 -3.13 -23.05 -0.43
N ARG A 47 -2.17 -22.90 0.50
CA ARG A 47 -2.23 -21.82 1.49
C ARG A 47 -2.12 -20.48 0.77
N VAL A 48 -2.98 -19.55 1.15
CA VAL A 48 -3.04 -18.20 0.57
C VAL A 48 -2.97 -17.21 1.71
N TYR A 49 -2.02 -16.27 1.61
CA TYR A 49 -1.94 -15.12 2.50
C TYR A 49 -2.19 -13.83 1.72
N LEU A 50 -3.19 -13.05 2.14
CA LEU A 50 -3.58 -11.80 1.51
C LEU A 50 -3.66 -10.66 2.54
N LEU A 51 -3.59 -9.43 2.05
CA LEU A 51 -3.92 -8.21 2.77
C LEU A 51 -5.20 -7.64 2.15
N LEU A 52 -6.23 -7.40 2.95
CA LEU A 52 -7.39 -6.61 2.54
C LEU A 52 -7.15 -5.16 2.92
N THR A 53 -7.02 -4.30 1.92
CA THR A 53 -6.96 -2.86 2.12
C THR A 53 -8.18 -2.21 1.49
N ALA A 54 -8.69 -1.21 2.16
CA ALA A 54 -9.75 -0.39 1.62
C ALA A 54 -9.58 1.07 2.00
N ASN A 55 -8.73 1.46 2.94
CA ASN A 55 -8.69 2.84 3.43
C ASN A 55 -8.03 3.81 2.44
N ASP A 56 -8.37 5.08 2.42
CA ASP A 56 -7.52 6.14 1.88
C ASP A 56 -7.20 7.09 3.03
N TRP A 57 -6.03 7.69 3.03
CA TRP A 57 -5.53 8.46 4.18
C TRP A 57 -6.46 9.61 4.65
N GLY A 58 -7.53 9.91 3.91
CA GLY A 58 -8.62 10.84 4.25
C GLY A 58 -9.71 10.32 5.22
N GLY A 59 -9.67 9.06 5.65
CA GLY A 59 -10.19 8.67 6.97
C GLY A 59 -11.71 8.57 7.17
N ASN A 60 -12.49 8.12 6.19
CA ASN A 60 -13.93 7.86 6.39
C ASN A 60 -14.31 6.38 6.44
N ILE A 61 -13.43 5.48 6.02
CA ILE A 61 -13.67 4.03 6.11
C ILE A 61 -13.68 3.53 7.56
N GLN A 62 -13.07 4.27 8.49
CA GLN A 62 -13.19 4.00 9.93
C GLN A 62 -14.64 4.03 10.44
N PHE A 63 -15.56 4.70 9.73
CA PHE A 63 -17.00 4.74 10.06
C PHE A 63 -17.81 3.65 9.34
N ALA A 64 -17.18 2.88 8.44
CA ALA A 64 -17.84 1.75 7.83
C ALA A 64 -18.11 0.65 8.89
N PRO A 65 -19.15 -0.17 8.70
CA PRO A 65 -19.35 -1.36 9.51
C PRO A 65 -18.11 -2.24 9.52
N ASP A 66 -17.95 -3.03 10.57
CA ASP A 66 -16.84 -3.96 10.67
C ASP A 66 -16.88 -4.98 9.52
N THR A 67 -15.81 -5.02 8.71
CA THR A 67 -15.68 -5.91 7.55
C THR A 67 -15.92 -7.38 7.90
N ARG A 68 -15.61 -7.77 9.14
CA ARG A 68 -15.76 -9.14 9.64
C ARG A 68 -17.20 -9.63 9.56
N HIS A 69 -18.19 -8.74 9.59
CA HIS A 69 -19.60 -9.13 9.45
C HIS A 69 -19.96 -9.63 8.06
N SER A 70 -19.28 -9.20 6.99
CA SER A 70 -19.49 -9.66 5.62
C SER A 70 -18.55 -10.81 5.20
N LEU A 71 -17.59 -11.18 6.06
CA LEU A 71 -16.75 -12.35 5.82
C LEU A 71 -17.57 -13.64 6.00
N ARG A 72 -17.14 -14.69 5.28
CA ARG A 72 -17.55 -16.08 5.58
C ARG A 72 -17.19 -16.46 7.02
N PRO A 73 -17.72 -17.58 7.56
CA PRO A 73 -17.29 -18.09 8.87
C PRO A 73 -15.76 -18.10 8.99
N HIS A 74 -15.25 -17.49 10.06
CA HIS A 74 -13.82 -17.21 10.19
C HIS A 74 -13.39 -17.19 11.66
N LYS A 75 -12.08 -17.37 11.87
CA LYS A 75 -11.41 -17.13 13.13
C LYS A 75 -10.62 -15.83 13.04
N TYR A 76 -10.81 -14.94 14.00
CA TYR A 76 -10.10 -13.67 14.08
C TYR A 76 -9.04 -13.70 15.18
N ASP A 77 -7.79 -13.42 14.79
CA ASP A 77 -6.69 -13.18 15.73
C ASP A 77 -6.54 -11.67 15.96
N LYS A 78 -6.87 -11.24 17.18
CA LYS A 78 -6.84 -9.83 17.59
C LYS A 78 -5.42 -9.27 17.67
N GLU A 79 -4.42 -10.11 17.94
CA GLU A 79 -3.04 -9.68 18.09
C GLU A 79 -2.45 -9.33 16.72
N SER A 80 -2.52 -10.28 15.78
CA SER A 80 -2.03 -10.08 14.41
C SER A 80 -2.97 -9.28 13.52
N HIS A 81 -4.24 -9.12 13.92
CA HIS A 81 -5.31 -8.52 13.11
C HIS A 81 -5.57 -9.30 11.80
N GLU A 82 -5.44 -10.62 11.88
CA GLU A 82 -5.64 -11.56 10.77
C GLU A 82 -6.93 -12.36 10.95
N VAL A 83 -7.59 -12.67 9.84
CA VAL A 83 -8.74 -13.58 9.77
C VAL A 83 -8.37 -14.82 8.98
N SER A 84 -8.71 -15.99 9.51
CA SER A 84 -8.59 -17.27 8.79
C SER A 84 -9.99 -17.76 8.43
N ILE A 85 -10.26 -17.94 7.13
CA ILE A 85 -11.59 -18.34 6.64
C ILE A 85 -11.78 -19.85 6.85
N GLU A 86 -12.82 -20.22 7.59
CA GLU A 86 -13.08 -21.61 7.95
C GLU A 86 -13.37 -22.49 6.73
N GLY A 87 -12.88 -23.72 6.78
CA GLY A 87 -12.98 -24.66 5.65
C GLY A 87 -12.06 -24.34 4.47
N THR A 88 -11.19 -23.32 4.58
CA THR A 88 -10.21 -22.95 3.56
C THR A 88 -8.81 -22.82 4.13
N LYS A 89 -7.81 -22.60 3.26
CA LYS A 89 -6.44 -22.26 3.66
C LYS A 89 -6.11 -20.78 3.42
N ILE A 90 -7.15 -19.92 3.43
CA ILE A 90 -7.03 -18.49 3.18
C ILE A 90 -6.90 -17.77 4.52
N THR A 91 -5.81 -17.01 4.67
CA THR A 91 -5.60 -16.07 5.76
C THR A 91 -5.53 -14.66 5.17
N ILE A 92 -6.20 -13.71 5.81
CA ILE A 92 -6.30 -12.33 5.36
C ILE A 92 -5.89 -11.43 6.51
N ALA A 93 -4.84 -10.64 6.32
CA ALA A 93 -4.54 -9.51 7.18
C ALA A 93 -5.53 -8.38 6.88
N LEU A 94 -6.14 -7.84 7.94
CA LEU A 94 -7.04 -6.70 7.83
C LEU A 94 -6.29 -5.41 8.14
N GLU A 95 -6.51 -4.37 7.35
CA GLU A 95 -6.04 -3.02 7.65
C GLU A 95 -6.65 -2.51 8.99
N ARG A 96 -5.79 -1.97 9.86
CA ARG A 96 -6.24 -1.32 11.10
C ARG A 96 -6.59 0.14 10.79
N TYR A 97 -7.71 0.60 11.31
CA TYR A 97 -8.12 2.00 11.19
C TYR A 97 -7.13 2.91 11.93
N ASN A 98 -6.88 4.11 11.38
CA ASN A 98 -6.08 5.18 11.99
C ASN A 98 -4.58 4.94 12.13
N MET A 99 -3.98 4.11 11.26
CA MET A 99 -2.52 4.05 11.15
C MET A 99 -2.08 4.38 9.72
N GLU A 100 -1.14 5.31 9.60
CA GLU A 100 -0.42 5.60 8.35
C GLU A 100 0.38 4.37 7.87
N GLU A 101 0.76 3.50 8.80
CA GLU A 101 1.54 2.29 8.58
C GLU A 101 0.71 1.01 8.85
N LEU A 102 0.68 0.12 7.87
CA LEU A 102 0.09 -1.22 8.00
C LEU A 102 1.05 -2.15 8.74
N LYS A 103 0.71 -2.49 9.98
CA LYS A 103 1.53 -3.41 10.80
C LYS A 103 1.07 -4.84 10.62
N LEU A 104 1.91 -5.66 9.99
CA LEU A 104 1.65 -7.08 9.72
C LEU A 104 2.61 -7.98 10.49
N LYS A 105 2.16 -9.16 10.92
CA LYS A 105 3.03 -10.11 11.61
C LYS A 105 4.12 -10.66 10.68
N GLU A 106 3.76 -10.97 9.44
CA GLU A 106 4.65 -11.58 8.46
C GLU A 106 4.48 -10.94 7.06
N PRO A 107 4.88 -9.67 6.87
CA PRO A 107 4.68 -8.94 5.61
C PRO A 107 5.34 -9.62 4.41
N GLN A 108 6.44 -10.37 4.62
CA GLN A 108 7.12 -11.12 3.57
C GLN A 108 6.21 -12.14 2.85
N LYS A 109 5.12 -12.59 3.50
CA LYS A 109 4.15 -13.53 2.89
C LYS A 109 3.34 -12.91 1.76
N LEU A 110 3.28 -11.58 1.67
CA LEU A 110 2.61 -10.89 0.56
C LEU A 110 3.39 -10.96 -0.75
N PHE A 111 4.67 -11.33 -0.70
CA PHE A 111 5.58 -11.24 -1.84
C PHE A 111 6.04 -12.62 -2.30
N HIS A 112 6.23 -12.75 -3.60
CA HIS A 112 7.00 -13.83 -4.17
C HIS A 112 8.49 -13.54 -4.03
N LEU A 113 9.15 -14.34 -3.20
CA LEU A 113 10.59 -14.34 -3.03
C LEU A 113 11.09 -15.74 -3.42
N THR A 114 11.49 -15.95 -4.66
CA THR A 114 11.98 -17.25 -5.18
C THR A 114 13.33 -17.68 -4.61
N GLY A 115 13.95 -16.86 -3.75
CA GLY A 115 15.15 -17.23 -2.99
C GLY A 115 16.46 -17.20 -3.77
N LYS A 116 16.43 -16.98 -5.10
CA LYS A 116 17.65 -16.75 -5.88
C LYS A 116 18.06 -15.29 -5.74
N SER A 117 19.37 -15.05 -5.65
CA SER A 117 19.96 -13.73 -5.43
C SER A 117 19.62 -12.67 -6.49
N LYS A 118 19.07 -13.07 -7.66
CA LYS A 118 18.68 -12.18 -8.75
C LYS A 118 17.18 -11.91 -8.84
N ASP A 119 16.37 -12.61 -8.06
CA ASP A 119 14.94 -12.56 -8.26
C ASP A 119 14.34 -11.37 -7.50
N LYS A 120 13.70 -10.53 -8.30
CA LYS A 120 13.07 -9.28 -7.89
C LYS A 120 11.75 -9.60 -7.17
N PRO A 121 11.43 -8.93 -6.05
CA PRO A 121 10.18 -9.16 -5.37
C PRO A 121 9.01 -8.83 -6.30
N GLU A 122 7.97 -9.65 -6.23
CA GLU A 122 6.73 -9.46 -6.97
C GLU A 122 5.55 -9.68 -6.03
N THR A 123 4.48 -8.93 -6.22
CA THR A 123 3.18 -9.20 -5.59
C THR A 123 2.07 -9.03 -6.62
N ALA A 124 0.82 -9.10 -6.19
CA ALA A 124 -0.32 -8.85 -7.04
C ALA A 124 -1.46 -8.22 -6.25
N ALA A 125 -2.29 -7.44 -6.94
CA ALA A 125 -3.51 -6.86 -6.40
C ALA A 125 -4.71 -7.28 -7.23
N LEU A 126 -5.81 -7.63 -6.57
CA LEU A 126 -7.13 -7.74 -7.19
C LEU A 126 -8.02 -6.68 -6.59
N TYR A 127 -8.45 -5.75 -7.42
CA TYR A 127 -9.39 -4.71 -7.05
C TYR A 127 -10.82 -5.25 -7.10
N TYR A 128 -11.67 -4.78 -6.21
CA TYR A 128 -13.09 -5.13 -6.24
C TYR A 128 -13.73 -4.66 -7.56
N ASN A 129 -14.61 -5.49 -8.12
CA ASN A 129 -15.19 -5.37 -9.47
C ASN A 129 -14.21 -5.52 -10.66
N GLU A 130 -12.94 -5.84 -10.43
CA GLU A 130 -12.04 -6.26 -11.50
C GLU A 130 -12.02 -7.79 -11.65
N ASP A 131 -11.88 -8.24 -12.89
CA ASP A 131 -11.94 -9.67 -13.21
C ASP A 131 -10.59 -10.37 -13.14
N VAL A 132 -9.48 -9.63 -13.19
CA VAL A 132 -8.13 -10.19 -13.32
C VAL A 132 -7.21 -9.52 -12.30
N PRO A 133 -6.42 -10.30 -11.53
CA PRO A 133 -5.39 -9.72 -10.67
C PRO A 133 -4.29 -9.05 -11.49
N VAL A 134 -3.84 -7.89 -11.05
CA VAL A 134 -2.74 -7.13 -11.62
C VAL A 134 -1.45 -7.49 -10.88
N ARG A 135 -0.39 -7.81 -11.63
CA ARG A 135 0.94 -8.04 -11.06
C ARG A 135 1.59 -6.70 -10.73
N ILE A 136 2.28 -6.64 -9.60
CA ILE A 136 3.01 -5.47 -9.12
C ILE A 136 4.48 -5.88 -9.01
N GLY A 137 5.32 -5.28 -9.83
CA GLY A 137 6.75 -5.56 -9.94
C GLY A 137 7.62 -4.76 -8.97
N GLU A 138 8.93 -5.01 -8.98
CA GLU A 138 9.91 -4.31 -8.14
C GLU A 138 9.93 -2.79 -8.37
N ASP A 139 9.59 -2.32 -9.56
CA ASP A 139 9.49 -0.89 -9.87
C ASP A 139 8.36 -0.19 -9.12
N GLU A 140 7.36 -0.94 -8.67
CA GLU A 140 6.20 -0.49 -7.90
C GLU A 140 6.23 -0.95 -6.43
N ILE A 141 7.34 -1.57 -6.01
CA ILE A 141 7.57 -2.03 -4.63
C ILE A 141 8.78 -1.29 -4.05
N GLY A 142 8.59 -0.63 -2.92
CA GLY A 142 9.68 -0.07 -2.11
C GLY A 142 10.00 -0.94 -0.90
N GLY A 143 11.09 -0.60 -0.21
CA GLY A 143 11.63 -1.37 0.92
C GLY A 143 13.06 -1.01 1.24
N ILE A 144 13.69 -1.77 2.12
CA ILE A 144 15.10 -1.56 2.51
C ILE A 144 16.00 -2.14 1.40
N ARG A 145 17.03 -1.42 0.95
CA ARG A 145 18.04 -1.97 0.04
C ARG A 145 19.28 -2.43 0.81
N ASP A 146 19.71 -3.65 0.55
CA ASP A 146 20.99 -4.21 0.99
C ASP A 146 21.74 -4.72 -0.23
N ASN A 147 22.88 -4.09 -0.59
CA ASN A 147 23.68 -4.45 -1.76
C ASN A 147 22.84 -4.68 -3.04
N ASP A 148 22.05 -3.68 -3.42
CA ASP A 148 21.10 -3.66 -4.54
C ASP A 148 19.89 -4.62 -4.44
N ARG A 149 19.76 -5.38 -3.37
CA ARG A 149 18.61 -6.25 -3.12
C ARG A 149 17.52 -5.54 -2.31
N LEU A 150 16.29 -5.59 -2.79
CA LEU A 150 15.13 -5.10 -2.04
C LEU A 150 14.71 -6.13 -0.97
N LEU A 151 14.78 -5.71 0.30
CA LEU A 151 14.34 -6.45 1.47
C LEU A 151 12.96 -5.96 1.88
N VAL A 152 11.95 -6.81 1.66
CA VAL A 152 10.53 -6.55 1.99
C VAL A 152 10.09 -7.23 3.30
N GLN A 153 11.06 -7.65 4.13
CA GLN A 153 10.81 -8.46 5.33
C GLN A 153 10.36 -7.63 6.55
N ASP A 154 10.94 -6.45 6.74
CA ASP A 154 10.69 -5.62 7.91
C ASP A 154 9.92 -4.34 7.57
N LEU A 155 10.14 -3.80 6.37
CA LEU A 155 9.47 -2.63 5.83
C LEU A 155 9.36 -2.75 4.31
N SER A 156 8.18 -2.48 3.78
CA SER A 156 7.94 -2.42 2.33
C SER A 156 6.92 -1.33 2.01
N THR A 157 6.95 -0.86 0.75
CA THR A 157 5.86 -0.07 0.20
C THR A 157 5.30 -0.75 -1.03
N ILE A 158 4.00 -0.62 -1.25
CA ILE A 158 3.32 -1.14 -2.44
C ILE A 158 2.57 0.02 -3.10
N MET A 159 2.79 0.22 -4.40
CA MET A 159 1.93 1.11 -5.19
C MET A 159 0.63 0.40 -5.53
N SER A 160 -0.49 1.02 -5.18
CA SER A 160 -1.84 0.60 -5.58
C SER A 160 -2.56 1.77 -6.24
N LYS A 161 -3.86 1.63 -6.58
CA LYS A 161 -4.62 2.70 -7.26
C LYS A 161 -5.94 3.06 -6.58
N PHE A 162 -6.33 4.32 -6.69
CA PHE A 162 -7.68 4.83 -6.40
C PHE A 162 -8.64 4.57 -7.57
N ARG A 163 -9.93 4.88 -7.37
CA ARG A 163 -10.98 4.75 -8.41
C ARG A 163 -10.73 5.58 -9.66
N ASP A 164 -10.12 6.75 -9.52
CA ASP A 164 -9.74 7.59 -10.65
C ASP A 164 -8.41 7.16 -11.30
N GLY A 165 -7.85 6.02 -10.90
CA GLY A 165 -6.59 5.49 -11.39
C GLY A 165 -5.35 6.16 -10.81
N LYS A 166 -5.49 7.14 -9.91
CA LYS A 166 -4.32 7.76 -9.27
C LYS A 166 -3.58 6.76 -8.39
N PRO A 167 -2.24 6.76 -8.43
CA PRO A 167 -1.44 5.88 -7.59
C PRO A 167 -1.55 6.27 -6.11
N VAL A 168 -1.56 5.26 -5.23
CA VAL A 168 -1.50 5.42 -3.77
C VAL A 168 -0.46 4.46 -3.20
N MET A 169 0.46 5.03 -2.43
CA MET A 169 1.51 4.29 -1.75
C MET A 169 0.98 3.72 -0.44
N ARG A 170 1.24 2.44 -0.16
CA ARG A 170 0.93 1.79 1.12
C ARG A 170 2.22 1.49 1.86
N TYR A 171 2.35 1.94 3.10
CA TYR A 171 3.47 1.58 3.97
C TYR A 171 3.13 0.33 4.76
N ILE A 172 3.95 -0.71 4.66
CA ILE A 172 3.76 -2.00 5.34
C ILE A 172 4.99 -2.28 6.20
N GLN A 173 4.77 -2.42 7.50
CA GLN A 173 5.81 -2.69 8.49
C GLN A 173 5.55 -4.01 9.21
N LYS A 174 6.61 -4.70 9.58
CA LYS A 174 6.52 -5.86 10.47
C LYS A 174 6.16 -5.43 11.90
N HIS A 175 5.18 -6.11 12.50
CA HIS A 175 4.77 -5.87 13.88
C HIS A 175 5.92 -6.14 14.86
N GLY A 176 6.19 -5.20 15.77
CA GLY A 176 7.32 -5.27 16.70
C GLY A 176 8.70 -5.03 16.07
N GLY A 177 8.77 -4.69 14.78
CA GLY A 177 10.00 -4.28 14.11
C GLY A 177 10.38 -2.84 14.45
N THR A 178 11.68 -2.58 14.62
CA THR A 178 12.20 -1.22 14.72
C THR A 178 12.16 -0.56 13.33
N PRO A 179 11.64 0.67 13.16
CA PRO A 179 11.71 1.37 11.89
C PRO A 179 13.19 1.51 11.47
N PRO A 180 13.55 1.21 10.21
CA PRO A 180 14.92 1.38 9.73
C PRO A 180 15.31 2.87 9.74
N SER A 181 16.56 3.16 10.08
CA SER A 181 17.13 4.51 10.12
C SER A 181 17.38 5.12 8.73
N ARG A 182 17.20 4.35 7.65
CA ARG A 182 17.28 4.80 6.26
C ARG A 182 16.18 4.15 5.42
N MET A 183 15.19 4.95 5.05
CA MET A 183 14.17 4.57 4.07
C MET A 183 14.51 5.31 2.77
N ILE A 184 14.59 4.61 1.64
CA ILE A 184 14.73 5.27 0.34
C ILE A 184 13.34 5.39 -0.27
N PRO A 185 12.86 6.61 -0.58
CA PRO A 185 11.57 6.78 -1.25
C PRO A 185 11.62 6.12 -2.63
N MET A 186 10.47 5.63 -3.12
CA MET A 186 10.36 5.13 -4.49
C MET A 186 10.83 6.20 -5.50
N PRO A 187 11.41 5.80 -6.64
CA PRO A 187 11.83 6.75 -7.68
C PRO A 187 10.67 7.69 -8.04
N PRO A 188 10.94 9.00 -8.21
CA PRO A 188 9.93 10.03 -8.34
C PRO A 188 9.33 10.04 -9.75
N TYR A 189 8.53 9.03 -10.07
CA TYR A 189 7.59 9.13 -11.17
C TYR A 189 6.20 9.05 -10.54
N LEU A 190 5.56 10.23 -10.40
CA LEU A 190 4.31 10.53 -9.72
C LEU A 190 4.35 10.58 -8.17
N CYS A 191 5.10 11.55 -7.64
CA CYS A 191 4.69 12.22 -6.41
C CYS A 191 3.65 13.29 -6.77
N VAL A 192 2.35 12.94 -6.79
CA VAL A 192 1.30 13.96 -6.71
C VAL A 192 0.99 14.14 -5.23
N ILE A 193 1.63 15.14 -4.65
CA ILE A 193 1.28 15.68 -3.33
C ILE A 193 -0.17 16.18 -3.43
N VAL A 194 -1.11 15.48 -2.81
CA VAL A 194 -2.43 16.07 -2.51
C VAL A 194 -2.31 16.68 -1.12
N GLY A 195 -1.94 17.95 -1.08
CA GLY A 195 -1.96 18.75 0.14
C GLY A 195 -3.39 18.96 0.62
N ILE A 196 -3.63 18.77 1.91
CA ILE A 196 -4.83 19.28 2.59
C ILE A 196 -4.40 19.93 3.90
N PHE A 197 -4.14 21.24 3.85
CA PHE A 197 -4.57 22.21 4.86
C PHE A 197 -4.72 23.57 4.16
N PRO A 198 -5.79 24.34 4.40
CA PRO A 198 -5.90 25.68 3.89
C PRO A 198 -4.98 26.57 4.73
N TYR A 199 -4.31 27.51 4.06
CA TYR A 199 -3.53 28.65 4.57
C TYR A 199 -2.05 28.62 4.18
N LEU A 200 -1.77 29.49 3.20
CA LEU A 200 -0.49 30.06 2.78
C LEU A 200 0.48 29.15 2.02
N TYR A 201 0.74 29.59 0.79
CA TYR A 201 1.74 29.09 -0.12
C TYR A 201 3.15 29.24 0.45
N ASP A 202 3.90 28.15 0.47
CA ASP A 202 5.29 28.12 -0.01
C ASP A 202 5.67 26.68 -0.36
N ILE A 203 5.86 26.39 -1.66
CA ILE A 203 6.34 25.09 -2.12
C ILE A 203 7.85 25.08 -1.94
N SER A 204 8.29 24.55 -0.80
CA SER A 204 9.65 24.03 -0.65
C SER A 204 9.56 22.52 -0.52
N CYS A 205 10.20 21.81 -1.46
CA CYS A 205 10.46 20.39 -1.33
C CYS A 205 11.38 20.20 -0.12
N VAL A 206 10.81 19.98 1.06
CA VAL A 206 11.57 19.64 2.25
C VAL A 206 11.91 18.16 2.15
N VAL A 207 13.11 17.88 1.63
CA VAL A 207 13.82 16.64 1.94
C VAL A 207 13.98 16.60 3.46
N PRO A 208 13.60 15.54 4.18
CA PRO A 208 13.86 15.45 5.61
C PRO A 208 15.38 15.40 5.82
N SER A 209 15.97 16.52 6.19
CA SER A 209 17.38 16.61 6.59
C SER A 209 17.54 16.02 7.98
N TYR A 210 18.01 14.78 8.07
CA TYR A 210 18.50 14.24 9.34
C TYR A 210 19.93 14.75 9.62
N GLY A 211 20.06 15.80 10.44
CA GLY A 211 21.25 16.11 11.26
C GLY A 211 22.52 16.62 10.55
N PRO A 212 23.43 17.32 11.28
CA PRO A 212 24.29 18.34 10.70
C PRO A 212 25.61 17.77 10.16
N VAL A 213 26.02 18.21 8.98
CA VAL A 213 27.39 18.08 8.47
C VAL A 213 27.84 19.47 8.01
N PRO A 214 29.06 19.91 8.33
CA PRO A 214 29.38 21.32 8.53
C PRO A 214 29.51 22.11 7.23
N SER A 215 29.17 23.39 7.37
CA SER A 215 29.32 24.51 6.46
C SER A 215 30.40 24.37 5.37
N LEU A 216 29.95 24.36 4.12
CA LEU A 216 30.73 24.89 2.99
C LEU A 216 29.79 25.76 2.15
N LEU A 217 30.06 27.06 2.20
CA LEU A 217 29.43 28.11 1.39
C LEU A 217 29.60 27.79 -0.09
N LEU A 218 28.50 27.69 -0.83
CA LEU A 218 28.50 27.84 -2.28
C LEU A 218 27.54 28.98 -2.66
N ASN A 219 28.14 30.14 -2.95
CA ASN A 219 27.48 31.29 -3.55
C ASN A 219 26.94 30.90 -4.94
N ILE A 220 25.65 31.10 -5.20
CA ILE A 220 25.14 31.20 -6.57
C ILE A 220 24.75 32.66 -6.80
N ALA A 221 25.51 33.27 -7.69
CA ALA A 221 25.38 34.65 -8.11
C ALA A 221 24.08 34.89 -8.88
N SER A 222 23.48 36.05 -8.60
CA SER A 222 22.48 36.73 -9.40
C SER A 222 23.04 37.06 -10.79
N GLY A 223 22.28 36.72 -11.83
CA GLY A 223 22.61 37.07 -13.21
C GLY A 223 21.34 37.22 -14.03
N GLY A 224 20.76 38.42 -14.00
CA GLY A 224 19.74 38.84 -14.96
C GLY A 224 20.37 39.28 -16.28
N ALA A 225 19.59 39.17 -17.36
CA ALA A 225 19.64 39.98 -18.58
C ALA A 225 18.49 39.49 -19.49
N ASN A 226 17.41 40.27 -19.64
CA ASN A 226 17.19 41.28 -20.68
C ASN A 226 16.52 40.71 -21.93
N THR A 227 15.23 41.03 -22.01
CA THR A 227 14.46 41.47 -23.18
C THR A 227 15.31 42.09 -24.31
N PHE A 228 15.03 41.67 -25.54
CA PHE A 228 14.98 42.54 -26.73
C PHE A 228 13.92 42.04 -27.71
N ALA A 229 13.06 42.96 -28.14
CA ALA A 229 12.24 42.86 -29.34
C ALA A 229 12.47 44.14 -30.16
N LEU A 230 12.74 43.93 -31.45
CA LEU A 230 12.96 44.87 -32.57
C LEU A 230 14.19 45.79 -32.49
#